data_AF-A0A965HM88-F1
#
_entry.id   AF-A0A965HM88-F1
#
_cell.length_a   1.000
_cell.length_b   1.000
_cell.length_c   1.000
_cell.angle_alpha   90.00
_cell.angle_beta   90.00
_cell.angle_gamma   90.00
#
_symmetry.space_group_name_H-M   'P 1'
#
loop_
_entity.id
_entity.type
_entity.pdbx_description
1 polymer ?
#
loop_
_entity_poly.entity_id
_entity_poly.type
_entity_poly.pdbx_seq_one_letter_code
_entity_poly.pdbx_strand_id
1 'polypeptide(L)'
;MHYVSTRGQSPALSFTDTLLGGLMIDGGLAMPTAYPRFSQTELEAMRGLDYADLAFAVLSRFITDIPADDLRALLRKTYTPAVYCNSVSGSDTRQITPLYTLEPGLHLLELSNGPTLAFKDMAMQLLGNLFEYALAKTGESLNILGATSGDTGSSAEYAMRGKRGVRVFMLSPHGKMSRFQTAQMFSLQDPNIVNIAVRGVFDDCQDIVKAVSNDLPFKTRHRIGTVNSINWARVSAQVVYYFKGYFAATTASDQPVSFCVPSGNFGNVCAGHIARQMGLPIDKLVVATNENDVLDEFFRTGVYRPRKTAETRQTSSPSMDISKASNFERFIYDLTGQDGARVAELWREVDSGGAFSLAGTDLFAQVSARYGFQSGRSTHADRLNTIRTCRDRHSRLVDTHTAD
;
A
#
# COMPACT_ATOMS: atom_id res chain seq x y z
N MET A 1 -15.67 -9.80 -11.82
CA MET A 1 -14.93 -8.54 -11.73
C MET A 1 -13.81 -8.57 -12.75
N HIS A 2 -13.61 -7.49 -13.49
CA HIS A 2 -12.49 -7.33 -14.41
C HIS A 2 -11.69 -6.08 -14.04
N TYR A 3 -10.44 -6.05 -14.50
CA TYR A 3 -9.50 -4.99 -14.22
C TYR A 3 -8.97 -4.38 -15.51
N VAL A 4 -9.03 -3.06 -15.59
CA VAL A 4 -8.59 -2.27 -16.73
C VAL A 4 -7.38 -1.43 -16.34
N SER A 5 -6.64 -0.97 -17.35
CA SER A 5 -5.51 -0.08 -17.15
C SER A 5 -5.98 1.36 -16.93
N THR A 6 -5.34 2.07 -16.00
CA THR A 6 -5.47 3.53 -15.85
C THR A 6 -5.14 4.31 -17.12
N ARG A 7 -4.41 3.73 -18.08
CA ARG A 7 -4.06 4.36 -19.37
C ARG A 7 -4.92 3.90 -20.55
N GLY A 8 -5.84 2.96 -20.32
CA GLY A 8 -6.89 2.57 -21.27
C GLY A 8 -6.45 1.74 -22.49
N GLN A 9 -5.18 1.34 -22.60
CA GLN A 9 -4.61 0.65 -23.78
C GLN A 9 -4.17 -0.80 -23.47
N SER A 10 -4.72 -1.41 -22.42
CA SER A 10 -4.47 -2.82 -22.08
C SER A 10 -5.78 -3.62 -22.05
N PRO A 11 -5.77 -4.91 -22.47
CA PRO A 11 -6.91 -5.79 -22.31
C PRO A 11 -7.36 -5.87 -20.85
N ALA A 12 -8.65 -6.08 -20.65
CA ALA A 12 -9.20 -6.34 -19.33
C ALA A 12 -8.71 -7.70 -18.81
N LEU A 13 -8.32 -7.74 -17.53
CA LEU A 13 -7.74 -8.91 -16.88
C LEU A 13 -8.64 -9.41 -15.74
N SER A 14 -8.50 -10.69 -15.38
CA SER A 14 -9.02 -11.23 -14.12
C SER A 14 -8.20 -10.71 -12.92
N PHE A 15 -8.67 -10.93 -11.69
CA PHE A 15 -7.86 -10.57 -10.51
C PHE A 15 -6.56 -11.39 -10.50
N THR A 16 -6.64 -12.70 -10.76
CA THR A 16 -5.48 -13.60 -10.73
C THR A 16 -4.45 -13.23 -11.81
N ASP A 17 -4.89 -12.77 -12.98
CA ASP A 17 -3.96 -12.28 -14.03
C ASP A 17 -3.27 -10.99 -13.58
N THR A 18 -4.01 -10.05 -12.97
CA THR A 18 -3.40 -8.79 -12.46
C THR A 18 -2.45 -9.04 -11.31
N LEU A 19 -2.74 -10.05 -10.48
CA LEU A 19 -1.93 -10.46 -9.35
C LEU A 19 -0.52 -10.82 -9.84
N LEU A 20 -0.41 -11.63 -10.90
CA LEU A 20 0.86 -12.09 -11.46
C LEU A 20 1.52 -11.08 -12.41
N GLY A 21 0.73 -10.28 -13.12
CA GLY A 21 1.19 -9.38 -14.20
C GLY A 21 1.83 -8.06 -13.74
N GLY A 22 1.55 -7.58 -12.52
CA GLY A 22 2.14 -6.34 -12.01
C GLY A 22 1.64 -5.09 -12.76
N LEU A 23 2.45 -4.53 -13.67
CA LEU A 23 2.05 -3.42 -14.55
C LEU A 23 1.17 -3.94 -15.69
N MET A 24 0.25 -3.10 -16.15
CA MET A 24 -0.49 -3.37 -17.39
C MET A 24 0.44 -3.21 -18.60
N ILE A 25 0.07 -3.77 -19.74
CA ILE A 25 0.95 -3.82 -20.94
C ILE A 25 1.29 -2.41 -21.46
N ASP A 26 0.41 -1.44 -21.25
CA ASP A 26 0.57 -0.03 -21.61
C ASP A 26 1.33 0.81 -20.57
N GLY A 27 1.88 0.16 -19.53
CA GLY A 27 2.59 0.81 -18.42
C GLY A 27 1.67 1.45 -17.38
N GLY A 28 0.35 1.35 -17.54
CA GLY A 28 -0.63 1.79 -16.55
C GLY A 28 -0.81 0.80 -15.40
N LEU A 29 -1.67 1.18 -14.46
CA LEU A 29 -1.98 0.40 -13.26
C LEU A 29 -3.34 -0.27 -13.39
N ALA A 30 -3.47 -1.48 -12.84
CA ALA A 30 -4.75 -2.18 -12.77
C ALA A 30 -5.72 -1.45 -11.82
N MET A 31 -6.95 -1.26 -12.28
CA MET A 31 -8.11 -0.72 -11.56
C MET A 31 -9.36 -1.55 -11.86
N PRO A 32 -10.26 -1.78 -10.89
CA PRO A 32 -11.51 -2.50 -11.16
C PRO A 32 -12.39 -1.68 -12.10
N THR A 33 -13.16 -2.33 -12.97
CA THR A 33 -14.09 -1.64 -13.88
C THR A 33 -15.18 -0.87 -13.16
N ALA A 34 -15.46 -1.20 -11.90
CA ALA A 34 -16.33 -0.43 -11.01
C ALA A 34 -15.99 -0.73 -9.54
N TYR A 35 -16.24 0.23 -8.65
CA TYR A 35 -16.17 -0.02 -7.21
C TYR A 35 -17.45 -0.69 -6.72
N PRO A 36 -17.36 -1.87 -6.10
CA PRO A 36 -18.51 -2.49 -5.45
C PRO A 36 -18.93 -1.62 -4.25
N ARG A 37 -20.24 -1.39 -4.11
CA ARG A 37 -20.77 -0.57 -3.01
C ARG A 37 -21.44 -1.44 -1.95
N PHE A 38 -21.36 -0.99 -0.70
CA PHE A 38 -22.12 -1.52 0.43
C PHE A 38 -23.23 -0.55 0.82
N SER A 39 -24.40 -1.09 1.07
CA SER A 39 -25.51 -0.40 1.74
C SER A 39 -25.23 -0.20 3.23
N GLN A 40 -25.96 0.71 3.88
CA GLN A 40 -25.87 0.89 5.33
C GLN A 40 -26.17 -0.40 6.10
N THR A 41 -27.15 -1.19 5.64
CA THR A 41 -27.50 -2.49 6.23
C THR A 41 -26.35 -3.49 6.12
N GLU A 42 -25.65 -3.56 4.98
CA GLU A 42 -24.47 -4.41 4.82
C GLU A 42 -23.32 -3.94 5.72
N LEU A 43 -23.08 -2.63 5.83
CA LEU A 43 -22.07 -2.08 6.73
C LEU A 43 -22.35 -2.45 8.19
N GLU A 44 -23.60 -2.33 8.63
CA GLU A 44 -23.96 -2.67 10.01
C GLU A 44 -23.79 -4.18 10.29
N ALA A 45 -24.14 -5.03 9.31
CA ALA A 45 -23.91 -6.47 9.41
C ALA A 45 -22.42 -6.84 9.51
N MET A 46 -21.51 -5.97 9.04
CA MET A 46 -20.06 -6.19 9.08
C MET A 46 -19.41 -5.76 10.40
N ARG A 47 -20.07 -4.95 11.24
CA ARG A 47 -19.49 -4.32 12.45
C ARG A 47 -18.93 -5.33 13.47
N GLY A 48 -19.59 -6.48 13.60
CA GLY A 48 -19.22 -7.53 14.55
C GLY A 48 -18.28 -8.61 14.00
N LEU A 49 -17.89 -8.54 12.73
CA LEU A 49 -17.03 -9.55 12.12
C LEU A 49 -15.61 -9.49 12.68
N ASP A 50 -14.97 -10.65 12.81
CA ASP A 50 -13.53 -10.70 13.01
C ASP A 50 -12.79 -10.21 11.75
N TYR A 51 -11.48 -9.97 11.87
CA TYR A 51 -10.73 -9.37 10.77
C TYR A 51 -10.72 -10.25 9.50
N ALA A 52 -10.67 -11.58 9.63
CA ALA A 52 -10.59 -12.48 8.49
C ALA A 52 -11.93 -12.58 7.75
N ASP A 53 -13.04 -12.65 8.48
CA ASP A 53 -14.39 -12.65 7.92
C ASP A 53 -14.76 -11.26 7.35
N LEU A 54 -14.31 -10.17 7.97
CA LEU A 54 -14.40 -8.81 7.40
C LEU A 54 -13.60 -8.70 6.10
N ALA A 55 -12.36 -9.21 6.09
CA ALA A 55 -11.53 -9.24 4.89
C ALA A 55 -12.21 -10.03 3.77
N PHE A 56 -12.91 -11.13 4.09
CA PHE A 56 -13.67 -11.88 3.10
C PHE A 56 -14.85 -11.06 2.55
N ALA A 57 -15.62 -10.41 3.41
CA ALA A 57 -16.76 -9.57 3.00
C ALA A 57 -16.33 -8.45 2.04
N VAL A 58 -15.19 -7.80 2.30
CA VAL A 58 -14.62 -6.74 1.46
C VAL A 58 -13.98 -7.29 0.18
N LEU A 59 -13.06 -8.25 0.31
CA LEU A 59 -12.20 -8.68 -0.80
C LEU A 59 -12.92 -9.59 -1.79
N SER A 60 -13.94 -10.35 -1.38
CA SER A 60 -14.72 -11.19 -2.30
C SER A 60 -15.46 -10.38 -3.38
N ARG A 61 -15.68 -9.07 -3.15
CA ARG A 61 -16.24 -8.17 -4.17
C ARG A 61 -15.23 -7.80 -5.27
N PHE A 62 -13.93 -7.90 -4.97
CA PHE A 62 -12.84 -7.65 -5.92
C PHE A 62 -12.29 -8.96 -6.52
N ILE A 63 -12.24 -10.02 -5.73
CA ILE A 63 -11.65 -11.31 -6.07
C ILE A 63 -12.78 -12.29 -6.40
N THR A 64 -13.27 -12.24 -7.64
CA THR A 64 -14.44 -13.02 -8.08
C THR A 64 -14.09 -14.31 -8.85
N ASP A 65 -12.81 -14.53 -9.11
CA ASP A 65 -12.23 -15.64 -9.88
C ASP A 65 -11.51 -16.68 -8.98
N ILE A 66 -11.46 -16.44 -7.67
CA ILE A 66 -11.07 -17.43 -6.66
C ILE A 66 -12.36 -17.96 -5.99
N PRO A 67 -12.56 -19.29 -5.90
CA PRO A 67 -13.69 -19.87 -5.17
C PRO A 67 -13.80 -19.34 -3.73
N ALA A 68 -15.02 -19.09 -3.27
CA ALA A 68 -15.27 -18.45 -1.98
C ALA A 68 -14.62 -19.19 -0.80
N ASP A 69 -14.69 -20.52 -0.78
CA ASP A 69 -14.13 -21.33 0.29
C ASP A 69 -12.60 -21.25 0.32
N ASP A 70 -11.96 -21.25 -0.86
CA ASP A 70 -10.51 -21.07 -0.98
C ASP A 70 -10.09 -19.68 -0.49
N LEU A 71 -10.82 -18.63 -0.87
CA LEU A 71 -10.53 -17.27 -0.42
C LEU A 71 -10.68 -17.15 1.10
N ARG A 72 -11.74 -17.71 1.70
CA ARG A 72 -11.90 -17.76 3.17
C ARG A 72 -10.72 -18.47 3.84
N ALA A 73 -10.30 -19.61 3.30
CA ALA A 73 -9.18 -20.36 3.83
C ALA A 73 -7.87 -19.56 3.77
N LEU A 74 -7.60 -18.89 2.65
CA LEU A 74 -6.43 -18.02 2.50
C LEU A 74 -6.44 -16.86 3.49
N LEU A 75 -7.59 -16.20 3.70
CA LEU A 75 -7.73 -15.09 4.63
C LEU A 75 -7.57 -15.52 6.09
N ARG A 76 -8.17 -16.65 6.48
CA ARG A 76 -8.01 -17.24 7.83
C ARG A 76 -6.60 -17.74 8.09
N LYS A 77 -5.88 -18.22 7.06
CA LYS A 77 -4.44 -18.53 7.15
C LYS A 77 -3.60 -17.27 7.32
N THR A 78 -4.01 -16.16 6.71
CA THR A 78 -3.24 -14.91 6.66
C THR A 78 -3.36 -14.11 7.96
N TYR A 79 -4.58 -13.81 8.39
CA TYR A 79 -4.86 -12.84 9.45
C TYR A 79 -5.14 -13.57 10.77
N THR A 80 -4.07 -13.98 11.44
CA THR A 80 -4.16 -14.68 12.73
C THR A 80 -3.45 -13.90 13.85
N PRO A 81 -3.86 -14.06 15.11
CA PRO A 81 -3.16 -13.46 16.25
C PRO A 81 -1.70 -13.93 16.35
N ALA A 82 -1.38 -15.12 15.84
CA ALA A 82 -0.02 -15.66 15.85
C ALA A 82 0.90 -14.95 14.84
N VAL A 83 0.37 -14.54 13.68
CA VAL A 83 1.12 -13.75 12.68
C VAL A 83 1.21 -12.28 13.11
N TYR A 84 0.14 -11.75 13.71
CA TYR A 84 0.03 -10.35 14.17
C TYR A 84 0.18 -10.26 15.69
N CYS A 85 1.23 -10.88 16.22
CA CYS A 85 1.46 -11.05 17.65
C CYS A 85 2.21 -9.90 18.32
N ASN A 86 2.75 -8.94 17.53
CA ASN A 86 3.63 -7.89 18.04
C ASN A 86 2.88 -6.63 18.49
N SER A 87 1.64 -6.78 18.95
CA SER A 87 0.85 -5.65 19.46
C SER A 87 1.49 -5.04 20.70
N VAL A 88 1.34 -3.72 20.84
CA VAL A 88 1.79 -2.99 22.04
C VAL A 88 1.00 -3.46 23.26
N SER A 89 1.63 -3.44 24.44
CA SER A 89 0.99 -3.85 25.70
C SER A 89 -0.37 -3.17 25.89
N GLY A 90 -1.40 -3.97 26.18
CA GLY A 90 -2.78 -3.50 26.33
C GLY A 90 -3.67 -3.64 25.10
N SER A 91 -3.11 -3.94 23.92
CA SER A 91 -3.88 -4.16 22.69
C SER A 91 -4.22 -5.64 22.46
N ASP A 92 -5.43 -5.92 21.97
CA ASP A 92 -5.90 -7.28 21.69
C ASP A 92 -5.45 -7.75 20.29
N THR A 93 -4.47 -8.66 20.26
CA THR A 93 -3.92 -9.24 19.02
C THR A 93 -4.96 -9.95 18.16
N ARG A 94 -6.10 -10.38 18.74
CA ARG A 94 -7.21 -10.99 17.98
C ARG A 94 -7.88 -10.01 17.02
N GLN A 95 -7.72 -8.71 17.24
CA GLN A 95 -8.26 -7.69 16.34
C GLN A 95 -7.41 -7.50 15.08
N ILE A 96 -6.18 -8.04 15.03
CA ILE A 96 -5.16 -7.87 13.99
C ILE A 96 -4.68 -6.41 13.86
N THR A 97 -5.61 -5.48 13.64
CA THR A 97 -5.39 -4.03 13.62
C THR A 97 -6.24 -3.33 14.70
N PRO A 98 -5.87 -3.44 15.98
CA PRO A 98 -6.63 -2.80 17.06
C PRO A 98 -6.58 -1.28 16.95
N LEU A 99 -7.64 -0.63 17.45
CA LEU A 99 -7.74 0.82 17.53
C LEU A 99 -7.40 1.28 18.96
N TYR A 100 -6.36 2.09 19.11
CA TYR A 100 -5.94 2.65 20.38
C TYR A 100 -6.37 4.11 20.49
N THR A 101 -7.11 4.48 21.53
CA THR A 101 -7.57 5.87 21.74
C THR A 101 -6.52 6.66 22.51
N LEU A 102 -5.99 7.73 21.91
CA LEU A 102 -5.07 8.65 22.59
C LEU A 102 -5.84 9.63 23.48
N GLU A 103 -6.92 10.18 22.93
CA GLU A 103 -7.87 11.07 23.60
C GLU A 103 -9.21 11.04 22.85
N PRO A 104 -10.32 11.55 23.41
CA PRO A 104 -11.62 11.51 22.74
C PRO A 104 -11.57 12.11 21.33
N GLY A 105 -11.89 11.30 20.32
CA GLY A 105 -11.87 11.70 18.92
C GLY A 105 -10.51 11.58 18.20
N LEU A 106 -9.45 11.15 18.89
CA LEU A 106 -8.13 10.91 18.31
C LEU A 106 -7.64 9.49 18.62
N HIS A 107 -7.45 8.72 17.55
CA HIS A 107 -7.14 7.30 17.64
C HIS A 107 -5.94 6.93 16.77
N LEU A 108 -5.21 5.89 17.18
CA LEU A 108 -4.20 5.20 16.39
C LEU A 108 -4.75 3.85 15.93
N LEU A 109 -4.75 3.62 14.62
CA LEU A 109 -5.02 2.30 14.08
C LEU A 109 -3.69 1.53 13.98
N GLU A 110 -3.51 0.52 14.81
CA GLU A 110 -2.25 -0.21 14.90
C GLU A 110 -2.07 -1.20 13.74
N LEU A 111 -1.37 -0.77 12.69
CA LEU A 111 -1.11 -1.60 11.50
C LEU A 111 0.23 -2.35 11.54
N SER A 112 1.06 -2.07 12.53
CA SER A 112 2.45 -2.53 12.63
C SER A 112 2.64 -3.72 13.58
N ASN A 113 1.61 -4.56 13.73
CA ASN A 113 1.62 -5.70 14.66
C ASN A 113 2.07 -7.02 14.01
N GLY A 114 2.31 -6.99 12.69
CA GLY A 114 2.76 -8.13 11.89
C GLY A 114 4.22 -8.52 12.14
N PRO A 115 4.74 -9.52 11.39
CA PRO A 115 6.06 -10.10 11.62
C PRO A 115 7.23 -9.14 11.40
N THR A 116 7.02 -8.03 10.68
CA THR A 116 8.08 -7.07 10.35
C THR A 116 7.91 -5.71 11.02
N LEU A 117 6.88 -5.56 11.86
CA LEU A 117 6.55 -4.34 12.59
C LEU A 117 6.23 -3.14 11.68
N ALA A 118 5.63 -3.41 10.51
CA ALA A 118 5.23 -2.36 9.57
C ALA A 118 3.89 -2.68 8.90
N PHE A 119 3.12 -1.65 8.57
CA PHE A 119 1.80 -1.79 7.92
C PHE A 119 1.80 -2.57 6.60
N LYS A 120 2.98 -2.68 5.95
CA LYS A 120 3.14 -3.43 4.70
C LYS A 120 2.82 -4.92 4.89
N ASP A 121 2.97 -5.45 6.11
CA ASP A 121 2.61 -6.83 6.45
C ASP A 121 1.15 -7.15 6.14
N MET A 122 0.24 -6.20 6.39
CA MET A 122 -1.20 -6.34 6.13
C MET A 122 -1.47 -6.82 4.71
N ALA A 123 -0.77 -6.24 3.74
CA ALA A 123 -0.91 -6.59 2.33
C ALA A 123 -0.02 -7.76 1.93
N MET A 124 1.25 -7.76 2.36
CA MET A 124 2.24 -8.73 1.90
C MET A 124 1.90 -10.14 2.34
N GLN A 125 1.46 -10.35 3.58
CA GLN A 125 1.11 -11.68 4.08
C GLN A 125 0.01 -12.33 3.24
N LEU A 126 -1.02 -11.57 2.86
CA LEU A 126 -2.07 -12.05 1.95
C LEU A 126 -1.50 -12.33 0.56
N LEU A 127 -0.68 -11.42 0.05
CA LEU A 127 -0.09 -11.54 -1.28
C LEU A 127 0.75 -12.83 -1.42
N GLY A 128 1.52 -13.19 -0.39
CA GLY A 128 2.30 -14.43 -0.40
C GLY A 128 1.43 -15.69 -0.47
N ASN A 129 0.29 -15.69 0.24
CA ASN A 129 -0.68 -16.79 0.16
C ASN A 129 -1.39 -16.83 -1.21
N LEU A 130 -1.74 -15.67 -1.77
CA LEU A 130 -2.37 -15.56 -3.09
C LEU A 130 -1.43 -16.01 -4.22
N PHE A 131 -0.15 -15.64 -4.17
CA PHE A 131 0.85 -16.11 -5.14
C PHE A 131 1.03 -17.62 -5.10
N GLU A 132 1.24 -18.20 -3.91
CA GLU A 132 1.37 -19.65 -3.77
C GLU A 132 0.13 -20.37 -4.32
N TYR A 133 -1.07 -19.84 -4.04
CA TYR A 133 -2.32 -20.40 -4.54
C TYR A 133 -2.42 -20.32 -6.08
N ALA A 134 -2.17 -19.15 -6.67
CA ALA A 134 -2.28 -18.94 -8.11
C ALA A 134 -1.25 -19.78 -8.89
N LEU A 135 0.01 -19.79 -8.44
CA LEU A 135 1.09 -20.56 -9.08
C LEU A 135 0.88 -22.07 -8.96
N ALA A 136 0.31 -22.55 -7.85
CA ALA A 136 -0.01 -23.97 -7.68
C ALA A 136 -1.05 -24.46 -8.69
N LYS A 137 -1.98 -23.61 -9.14
CA LYS A 137 -2.97 -23.98 -10.16
C LYS A 137 -2.39 -24.15 -11.56
N THR A 138 -1.38 -23.35 -11.90
CA THR A 138 -0.73 -23.40 -13.22
C THR A 138 0.51 -24.29 -13.25
N GLY A 139 1.00 -24.72 -12.09
CA GLY A 139 2.27 -25.45 -11.97
C GLY A 139 3.49 -24.56 -12.29
N GLU A 140 3.31 -23.25 -12.27
CA GLU A 140 4.34 -22.28 -12.60
C GLU A 140 5.17 -21.87 -11.37
N SER A 141 6.17 -21.04 -11.62
CA SER A 141 7.01 -20.47 -10.59
C SER A 141 7.35 -19.02 -10.89
N LEU A 142 7.57 -18.24 -9.85
CA LEU A 142 7.88 -16.82 -9.90
C LEU A 142 9.17 -16.54 -9.15
N ASN A 143 10.12 -15.88 -9.81
CA ASN A 143 11.32 -15.34 -9.18
C ASN A 143 11.10 -13.83 -8.98
N ILE A 144 10.78 -13.43 -7.76
CA ILE A 144 10.59 -12.03 -7.40
C ILE A 144 11.97 -11.38 -7.31
N LEU A 145 12.16 -10.30 -8.07
CA LEU A 145 13.33 -9.42 -7.95
C LEU A 145 12.90 -8.08 -7.38
N GLY A 146 13.57 -7.64 -6.32
CA GLY A 146 13.25 -6.38 -5.65
C GLY A 146 14.49 -5.66 -5.13
N ALA A 147 14.33 -4.37 -4.86
CA ALA A 147 15.31 -3.54 -4.15
C ALA A 147 14.66 -2.95 -2.91
N THR A 148 15.40 -2.87 -1.80
CA THR A 148 14.92 -2.29 -0.54
C THR A 148 15.95 -1.43 0.16
N SER A 149 15.47 -0.45 0.91
CA SER A 149 16.23 0.28 1.93
C SER A 149 15.99 -0.25 3.35
N GLY A 150 15.12 -1.26 3.51
CA GLY A 150 14.81 -1.93 4.77
C GLY A 150 13.40 -2.54 4.79
N ASP A 151 12.42 -1.74 5.22
CA ASP A 151 11.05 -2.19 5.55
C ASP A 151 10.36 -3.04 4.47
N THR A 152 10.38 -2.56 3.22
CA THR A 152 9.64 -3.23 2.13
C THR A 152 10.18 -4.62 1.84
N GLY A 153 11.51 -4.77 1.87
CA GLY A 153 12.18 -6.05 1.67
C GLY A 153 11.86 -7.02 2.81
N SER A 154 11.90 -6.54 4.06
CA SER A 154 11.51 -7.36 5.22
C SER A 154 10.09 -7.91 5.05
N SER A 155 9.08 -7.05 4.81
CA SER A 155 7.69 -7.52 4.69
C SER A 155 7.49 -8.47 3.50
N ALA A 156 8.21 -8.25 2.39
CA ALA A 156 8.16 -9.15 1.23
C ALA A 156 8.78 -10.51 1.54
N GLU A 157 9.95 -10.56 2.17
CA GLU A 157 10.63 -11.81 2.51
C GLU A 157 9.84 -12.63 3.52
N TYR A 158 9.32 -12.02 4.58
CA TYR A 158 8.51 -12.72 5.59
C TYR A 158 7.18 -13.24 5.03
N ALA A 159 6.61 -12.58 4.02
CA ALA A 159 5.41 -13.07 3.35
C ALA A 159 5.70 -14.26 2.43
N MET A 160 6.83 -14.21 1.73
CA MET A 160 7.17 -15.17 0.67
C MET A 160 8.02 -16.34 1.17
N ARG A 161 8.62 -16.27 2.36
CA ARG A 161 9.42 -17.36 2.93
C ARG A 161 8.59 -18.65 3.02
N GLY A 162 9.18 -19.74 2.56
CA GLY A 162 8.55 -21.06 2.52
C GLY A 162 7.38 -21.21 1.52
N LYS A 163 7.00 -20.19 0.75
CA LYS A 163 5.93 -20.28 -0.25
C LYS A 163 6.37 -21.11 -1.46
N ARG A 164 5.59 -22.12 -1.82
CA ARG A 164 5.87 -22.95 -2.99
C ARG A 164 5.70 -22.17 -4.29
N GLY A 165 6.55 -22.47 -5.26
CA GLY A 165 6.56 -21.77 -6.55
C GLY A 165 7.15 -20.36 -6.50
N VAL A 166 7.53 -19.83 -5.34
CA VAL A 166 8.02 -18.46 -5.19
C VAL A 166 9.47 -18.46 -4.69
N ARG A 167 10.33 -17.67 -5.33
CA ARG A 167 11.63 -17.26 -4.77
C ARG A 167 11.74 -15.74 -4.72
N VAL A 168 12.48 -15.22 -3.76
CA VAL A 168 12.76 -13.79 -3.62
C VAL A 168 14.25 -13.54 -3.71
N PHE A 169 14.63 -12.64 -4.62
CA PHE A 169 15.97 -12.08 -4.74
C PHE A 169 15.88 -10.61 -4.35
N MET A 170 16.37 -10.27 -3.16
CA MET A 170 16.24 -8.93 -2.61
C MET A 170 17.58 -8.22 -2.57
N LEU A 171 17.67 -7.12 -3.31
CA LEU A 171 18.85 -6.28 -3.39
C LEU A 171 18.77 -5.23 -2.29
N SER A 172 19.82 -5.14 -1.47
CA SER A 172 19.94 -4.11 -0.43
C SER A 172 21.35 -3.50 -0.43
N PRO A 173 21.48 -2.20 -0.16
CA PRO A 173 22.79 -1.55 -0.12
C PRO A 173 23.60 -2.02 1.10
N HIS A 174 24.75 -2.62 0.85
CA HIS A 174 25.62 -3.19 1.87
C HIS A 174 26.03 -2.13 2.92
N GLY A 175 25.64 -2.38 4.18
CA GLY A 175 25.98 -1.52 5.32
C GLY A 175 25.17 -0.22 5.43
N LYS A 176 24.09 -0.05 4.65
CA LYS A 176 23.28 1.20 4.66
C LYS A 176 21.85 1.05 5.19
N MET A 177 21.44 -0.14 5.61
CA MET A 177 20.17 -0.37 6.30
C MET A 177 20.34 -0.29 7.82
N SER A 178 19.25 -0.03 8.56
CA SER A 178 19.31 -0.12 10.02
C SER A 178 19.66 -1.54 10.47
N ARG A 179 20.25 -1.67 11.66
CA ARG A 179 20.60 -2.99 12.22
C ARG A 179 19.38 -3.90 12.37
N PHE A 180 18.23 -3.32 12.75
CA PHE A 180 17.00 -4.07 12.94
C PHE A 180 16.48 -4.65 11.62
N GLN A 181 16.34 -3.83 10.57
CA GLN A 181 15.89 -4.28 9.26
C GLN A 181 16.88 -5.27 8.62
N THR A 182 18.18 -5.02 8.77
CA THR A 182 19.22 -5.94 8.29
C THR A 182 19.10 -7.29 8.97
N ALA A 183 18.91 -7.31 10.30
CA ALA A 183 18.74 -8.55 11.05
C ALA A 183 17.45 -9.29 10.66
N GLN A 184 16.34 -8.58 10.43
CA GLN A 184 15.08 -9.18 9.98
C GLN A 184 15.28 -9.95 8.67
N MET A 185 15.93 -9.33 7.68
CA MET A 185 16.14 -9.94 6.35
C MET A 185 17.24 -11.00 6.37
N PHE A 186 18.44 -10.65 6.83
CA PHE A 186 19.64 -11.48 6.65
C PHE A 186 19.70 -12.68 7.60
N SER A 187 18.84 -12.75 8.61
CA SER A 187 18.73 -13.92 9.48
C SER A 187 17.88 -15.05 8.90
N LEU A 188 17.08 -14.78 7.86
CA LEU A 188 16.22 -15.80 7.23
C LEU A 188 17.08 -16.91 6.59
N GLN A 189 16.79 -18.16 6.97
CA GLN A 189 17.47 -19.35 6.46
C GLN A 189 16.65 -20.09 5.39
N ASP A 190 15.45 -19.60 5.09
CA ASP A 190 14.56 -20.20 4.10
C ASP A 190 15.23 -20.23 2.72
N PRO A 191 15.34 -21.40 2.06
CA PRO A 191 16.13 -21.56 0.84
C PRO A 191 15.55 -20.81 -0.38
N ASN A 192 14.30 -20.35 -0.29
CA ASN A 192 13.66 -19.56 -1.33
C ASN A 192 13.86 -18.04 -1.16
N ILE A 193 14.55 -17.60 -0.11
CA ILE A 193 14.90 -16.21 0.16
C ILE A 193 16.41 -16.01 -0.10
N VAL A 194 16.73 -15.11 -1.01
CA VAL A 194 18.10 -14.80 -1.43
C VAL A 194 18.35 -13.31 -1.21
N ASN A 195 19.09 -13.02 -0.15
CA ASN A 195 19.52 -11.66 0.18
C ASN A 195 20.83 -11.32 -0.54
N ILE A 196 20.83 -10.24 -1.33
CA ILE A 196 21.97 -9.77 -2.13
C ILE A 196 22.40 -8.39 -1.62
N ALA A 197 23.51 -8.36 -0.88
CA ALA A 197 24.09 -7.12 -0.39
C ALA A 197 24.94 -6.45 -1.50
N VAL A 198 24.37 -5.42 -2.14
CA VAL A 198 25.01 -4.67 -3.23
C VAL A 198 26.01 -3.67 -2.65
N ARG A 199 27.25 -3.68 -3.15
CA ARG A 199 28.27 -2.68 -2.79
C ARG A 199 27.98 -1.35 -3.51
N GLY A 200 27.02 -0.59 -2.99
CA GLY A 200 26.53 0.65 -3.60
C GLY A 200 25.61 1.45 -2.68
N VAL A 201 24.85 2.39 -3.25
CA VAL A 201 23.68 3.05 -2.63
C VAL A 201 22.38 2.32 -3.01
N PHE A 202 21.27 2.74 -2.41
CA PHE A 202 19.96 2.18 -2.74
C PHE A 202 19.59 2.40 -4.22
N ASP A 203 19.96 3.55 -4.79
CA ASP A 203 19.72 3.86 -6.20
C ASP A 203 20.38 2.83 -7.14
N ASP A 204 21.59 2.35 -6.81
CA ASP A 204 22.26 1.28 -7.58
C ASP A 204 21.44 -0.02 -7.55
N CYS A 205 20.86 -0.38 -6.40
CA CYS A 205 19.96 -1.53 -6.30
C CYS A 205 18.74 -1.34 -7.20
N GLN A 206 18.14 -0.14 -7.21
CA GLN A 206 16.99 0.16 -8.06
C GLN A 206 17.34 0.09 -9.55
N ASP A 207 18.51 0.59 -9.93
CA ASP A 207 18.95 0.59 -11.33
C ASP A 207 19.25 -0.82 -11.84
N ILE A 208 19.78 -1.72 -11.00
CA ILE A 208 19.89 -3.15 -11.34
C ILE A 208 18.51 -3.77 -11.57
N VAL A 209 17.53 -3.50 -10.69
CA VAL A 209 16.16 -4.00 -10.86
C VAL A 209 15.52 -3.45 -12.15
N LYS A 210 15.74 -2.17 -12.48
CA LYS A 210 15.26 -1.56 -13.74
C LYS A 210 15.93 -2.18 -14.95
N ALA A 211 17.24 -2.42 -14.91
CA ALA A 211 17.98 -3.06 -16.00
C ALA A 211 17.42 -4.45 -16.29
N VAL A 212 17.20 -5.27 -15.26
CA VAL A 212 16.53 -6.58 -15.41
C VAL A 212 15.09 -6.42 -15.89
N SER A 213 14.38 -5.38 -15.44
CA SER A 213 13.00 -5.11 -15.86
C SER A 213 12.87 -4.79 -17.36
N ASN A 214 13.91 -4.22 -17.95
CA ASN A 214 13.98 -3.86 -19.39
C ASN A 214 14.51 -5.00 -20.27
N ASP A 215 15.13 -6.03 -19.69
CA ASP A 215 15.57 -7.24 -20.40
C ASP A 215 14.42 -8.27 -20.49
N LEU A 216 13.53 -8.09 -21.47
CA LEU A 216 12.38 -8.98 -21.68
C LEU A 216 12.79 -10.45 -21.90
N PRO A 217 13.82 -10.78 -22.71
CA PRO A 217 14.31 -12.16 -22.81
C PRO A 217 14.71 -12.77 -21.46
N PHE A 218 15.45 -12.03 -20.62
CA PHE A 218 15.86 -12.50 -19.30
C PHE A 218 14.65 -12.71 -18.38
N LYS A 219 13.71 -11.75 -18.35
CA LYS A 219 12.48 -11.86 -17.54
C LYS A 219 11.66 -13.07 -17.91
N THR A 220 11.43 -13.29 -19.19
CA THR A 220 10.64 -14.43 -19.68
C THR A 220 11.35 -15.74 -19.37
N ARG A 221 12.65 -15.84 -19.65
CA ARG A 221 13.46 -17.04 -19.38
C ARG A 221 13.48 -17.42 -17.90
N HIS A 222 13.63 -16.43 -17.03
CA HIS A 222 13.77 -16.64 -15.58
C HIS A 222 12.48 -16.39 -14.80
N ARG A 223 11.34 -16.14 -15.48
CA ARG A 223 10.04 -15.84 -14.84
C ARG A 223 10.16 -14.76 -13.76
N ILE A 224 10.82 -13.65 -14.12
CA ILE A 224 11.07 -12.55 -13.18
C ILE A 224 9.77 -11.78 -12.95
N GLY A 225 9.32 -11.79 -11.71
CA GLY A 225 8.24 -10.96 -11.20
C GLY A 225 8.73 -9.84 -10.29
N THR A 226 7.80 -8.98 -9.87
CA THR A 226 8.08 -7.93 -8.89
C THR A 226 6.97 -7.87 -7.85
N VAL A 227 7.33 -7.51 -6.62
CA VAL A 227 6.40 -7.25 -5.53
C VAL A 227 6.54 -5.79 -5.13
N ASN A 228 6.02 -4.92 -5.99
CA ASN A 228 6.11 -3.48 -5.83
C ASN A 228 4.80 -2.90 -5.27
N SER A 229 4.80 -1.60 -4.95
CA SER A 229 3.66 -0.88 -4.33
C SER A 229 2.44 -0.74 -5.22
N ILE A 230 2.55 -1.07 -6.50
CA ILE A 230 1.48 -0.89 -7.48
C ILE A 230 0.64 -2.15 -7.69
N ASN A 231 1.04 -3.31 -7.19
CA ASN A 231 0.25 -4.53 -7.31
C ASN A 231 -1.16 -4.33 -6.72
N TRP A 232 -2.20 -4.61 -7.51
CA TRP A 232 -3.58 -4.33 -7.11
C TRP A 232 -3.99 -5.08 -5.83
N ALA A 233 -3.55 -6.33 -5.66
CA ALA A 233 -3.85 -7.12 -4.47
C ALA A 233 -3.30 -6.49 -3.18
N ARG A 234 -2.22 -5.69 -3.27
CA ARG A 234 -1.73 -4.93 -2.12
C ARG A 234 -2.66 -3.78 -1.75
N VAL A 235 -3.14 -3.03 -2.73
CA VAL A 235 -4.05 -1.90 -2.49
C VAL A 235 -5.40 -2.42 -1.99
N SER A 236 -5.96 -3.46 -2.59
CA SER A 236 -7.25 -4.01 -2.16
C SER A 236 -7.19 -4.60 -0.75
N ALA A 237 -6.10 -5.30 -0.37
CA ALA A 237 -5.90 -5.80 1.00
C ALA A 237 -5.92 -4.67 2.04
N GLN A 238 -5.41 -3.49 1.69
CA GLN A 238 -5.35 -2.33 2.56
C GLN A 238 -6.73 -1.69 2.80
N VAL A 239 -7.71 -1.91 1.92
CA VAL A 239 -9.09 -1.41 2.09
C VAL A 239 -9.70 -1.95 3.39
N VAL A 240 -9.39 -3.19 3.75
CA VAL A 240 -10.01 -3.91 4.87
C VAL A 240 -9.83 -3.17 6.20
N TYR A 241 -8.64 -2.63 6.48
CA TYR A 241 -8.41 -1.97 7.77
C TYR A 241 -9.07 -0.60 7.88
N TYR A 242 -9.46 0.04 6.78
CA TYR A 242 -10.31 1.23 6.84
C TYR A 242 -11.71 0.87 7.36
N PHE A 243 -12.29 -0.23 6.88
CA PHE A 243 -13.55 -0.75 7.43
C PHE A 243 -13.36 -1.15 8.90
N LYS A 244 -12.29 -1.88 9.24
CA LYS A 244 -12.03 -2.30 10.63
C LYS A 244 -11.88 -1.10 11.57
N GLY A 245 -11.09 -0.10 11.17
CA GLY A 245 -10.87 1.13 11.93
C GLY A 245 -12.15 1.94 12.09
N TYR A 246 -12.93 2.08 11.01
CA TYR A 246 -14.23 2.74 11.02
C TYR A 246 -15.19 2.09 12.02
N PHE A 247 -15.37 0.77 11.96
CA PHE A 247 -16.27 0.06 12.87
C PHE A 247 -15.80 0.11 14.32
N ALA A 248 -14.49 0.16 14.57
CA ALA A 248 -13.94 0.32 15.92
C ALA A 248 -14.08 1.75 16.46
N ALA A 249 -14.11 2.76 15.59
CA ALA A 249 -14.20 4.17 15.98
C ALA A 249 -15.65 4.68 16.12
N THR A 250 -16.65 3.90 15.71
CA THR A 250 -18.04 4.33 15.62
C THR A 250 -18.98 3.37 16.33
N THR A 251 -20.16 3.87 16.71
CA THR A 251 -21.25 3.06 17.26
C THR A 251 -22.37 2.82 16.26
N ALA A 252 -22.41 3.57 15.16
CA ALA A 252 -23.44 3.48 14.13
C ALA A 252 -22.84 3.80 12.75
N SER A 253 -23.48 3.28 11.69
CA SER A 253 -23.00 3.36 10.31
C SER A 253 -23.26 4.69 9.60
N ASP A 254 -23.80 5.69 10.29
CA ASP A 254 -24.03 7.06 9.81
C ASP A 254 -23.01 8.07 10.36
N GLN A 255 -22.21 7.68 11.34
CA GLN A 255 -21.18 8.52 11.93
C GLN A 255 -20.00 8.67 10.96
N PRO A 256 -19.56 9.90 10.64
CA PRO A 256 -18.39 10.10 9.79
C PRO A 256 -17.09 9.86 10.56
N VAL A 257 -16.09 9.30 9.88
CA VAL A 257 -14.71 9.20 10.38
C VAL A 257 -13.76 9.83 9.38
N SER A 258 -12.75 10.54 9.88
CA SER A 258 -11.63 11.01 9.07
C SER A 258 -10.39 10.16 9.32
N PHE A 259 -9.60 9.91 8.29
CA PHE A 259 -8.35 9.17 8.38
C PHE A 259 -7.18 10.07 7.99
N CYS A 260 -6.18 10.17 8.87
CA CYS A 260 -4.89 10.76 8.54
C CYS A 260 -3.88 9.66 8.24
N VAL A 261 -3.16 9.79 7.14
CA VAL A 261 -2.33 8.71 6.60
C VAL A 261 -0.94 9.25 6.25
N PRO A 262 0.10 8.82 6.98
CA PRO A 262 1.49 9.04 6.60
C PRO A 262 1.77 8.41 5.24
N SER A 263 2.05 9.26 4.25
CA SER A 263 1.93 8.93 2.83
C SER A 263 3.24 9.09 2.07
N GLY A 264 3.69 7.99 1.49
CA GLY A 264 4.72 7.97 0.45
C GLY A 264 4.13 7.66 -0.92
N ASN A 265 4.20 6.39 -1.33
CA ASN A 265 3.73 5.90 -2.64
C ASN A 265 2.20 5.92 -2.88
N PHE A 266 1.43 6.60 -2.03
CA PHE A 266 -0.03 6.80 -2.13
C PHE A 266 -0.91 5.52 -2.08
N GLY A 267 -0.32 4.32 -1.89
CA GLY A 267 -1.09 3.06 -1.87
C GLY A 267 -2.09 2.98 -0.71
N ASN A 268 -1.67 3.37 0.49
CA ASN A 268 -2.50 3.36 1.68
C ASN A 268 -3.70 4.30 1.54
N VAL A 269 -3.46 5.57 1.19
CA VAL A 269 -4.55 6.54 0.99
C VAL A 269 -5.44 6.16 -0.18
N CYS A 270 -4.89 5.61 -1.26
CA CYS A 270 -5.68 5.08 -2.35
C CYS A 270 -6.67 4.01 -1.87
N ALA A 271 -6.25 3.12 -0.95
CA ALA A 271 -7.16 2.15 -0.34
C ALA A 271 -8.26 2.83 0.52
N GLY A 272 -7.96 3.92 1.22
CA GLY A 272 -8.96 4.72 1.94
C GLY A 272 -9.96 5.40 1.00
N HIS A 273 -9.48 5.94 -0.11
CA HIS A 273 -10.33 6.46 -1.19
C HIS A 273 -11.23 5.39 -1.77
N ILE A 274 -10.70 4.19 -2.03
CA ILE A 274 -11.48 3.04 -2.50
C ILE A 274 -12.54 2.67 -1.45
N ALA A 275 -12.19 2.56 -0.16
CA ALA A 275 -13.16 2.29 0.90
C ALA A 275 -14.31 3.33 0.91
N ARG A 276 -13.98 4.61 0.73
CA ARG A 276 -14.97 5.69 0.59
C ARG A 276 -15.85 5.51 -0.66
N GLN A 277 -15.27 5.17 -1.82
CA GLN A 277 -16.04 4.87 -3.04
C GLN A 277 -16.95 3.63 -2.88
N MET A 278 -16.55 2.67 -2.04
CA MET A 278 -17.37 1.51 -1.68
C MET A 278 -18.52 1.84 -0.73
N GLY A 279 -18.65 3.10 -0.26
CA GLY A 279 -19.75 3.56 0.59
C GLY A 279 -19.42 3.67 2.07
N LEU A 280 -18.16 3.45 2.48
CA LEU A 280 -17.75 3.69 3.86
C LEU A 280 -17.86 5.20 4.18
N PRO A 281 -18.51 5.62 5.29
CA PRO A 281 -18.71 7.03 5.66
C PRO A 281 -17.43 7.75 6.10
N ILE A 282 -16.51 7.94 5.16
CA ILE A 282 -15.28 8.70 5.36
C ILE A 282 -15.52 10.17 5.02
N ASP A 283 -15.34 11.06 5.99
CA ASP A 283 -15.42 12.51 5.78
C ASP A 283 -14.16 13.03 5.08
N LYS A 284 -13.00 12.96 5.75
CA LYS A 284 -11.71 13.39 5.18
C LYS A 284 -10.70 12.25 5.07
N LEU A 285 -9.93 12.32 3.98
CA LEU A 285 -8.68 11.57 3.79
C LEU A 285 -7.52 12.58 3.81
N VAL A 286 -6.83 12.64 4.94
CA VAL A 286 -5.70 13.55 5.14
C VAL A 286 -4.40 12.85 4.75
N VAL A 287 -3.72 13.43 3.76
CA VAL A 287 -2.42 12.97 3.25
C VAL A 287 -1.32 13.69 4.02
N ALA A 288 -0.74 13.02 5.01
CA ALA A 288 0.41 13.52 5.75
C ALA A 288 1.70 13.19 5.01
N THR A 289 2.49 14.21 4.70
CA THR A 289 3.80 14.08 4.05
C THR A 289 4.90 14.61 4.95
N ASN A 290 6.10 14.04 4.81
CA ASN A 290 7.29 14.63 5.41
C ASN A 290 7.80 15.78 4.52
N GLU A 291 9.07 16.14 4.62
CA GLU A 291 9.67 17.22 3.82
C GLU A 291 9.65 16.94 2.30
N ASN A 292 9.41 15.69 1.88
CA ASN A 292 9.18 15.30 0.50
C ASN A 292 7.70 15.45 0.13
N ASP A 293 7.35 16.69 -0.21
CA ASP A 293 5.97 17.19 -0.22
C ASP A 293 5.28 17.17 -1.60
N VAL A 294 5.69 16.27 -2.50
CA VAL A 294 5.13 16.21 -3.87
C VAL A 294 3.60 16.02 -3.87
N LEU A 295 3.07 15.28 -2.90
CA LEU A 295 1.63 15.09 -2.74
C LEU A 295 0.96 16.32 -2.13
N ASP A 296 1.54 16.91 -1.09
CA ASP A 296 1.01 18.14 -0.47
C ASP A 296 0.98 19.31 -1.46
N GLU A 297 2.02 19.46 -2.30
CA GLU A 297 2.01 20.45 -3.39
C GLU A 297 0.82 20.23 -4.33
N PHE A 298 0.55 18.98 -4.75
CA PHE A 298 -0.61 18.69 -5.60
C PHE A 298 -1.92 19.03 -4.89
N PHE A 299 -2.14 18.56 -3.67
CA PHE A 299 -3.41 18.79 -2.97
C PHE A 299 -3.65 20.26 -2.64
N ARG A 300 -2.59 21.07 -2.48
CA ARG A 300 -2.69 22.51 -2.25
C ARG A 300 -2.85 23.33 -3.55
N THR A 301 -2.23 22.91 -4.64
CA THR A 301 -2.06 23.76 -5.84
C THR A 301 -2.62 23.19 -7.14
N GLY A 302 -2.88 21.89 -7.18
CA GLY A 302 -3.21 21.15 -8.40
C GLY A 302 -2.01 20.78 -9.27
N VAL A 303 -0.79 21.15 -8.88
CA VAL A 303 0.44 20.84 -9.62
C VAL A 303 1.07 19.55 -9.12
N TYR A 304 1.25 18.57 -10.00
CA TYR A 304 2.01 17.37 -9.71
C TYR A 304 3.34 17.39 -10.47
N ARG A 305 4.43 17.51 -9.72
CA ARG A 305 5.80 17.52 -10.23
C ARG A 305 6.67 16.55 -9.43
N PRO A 306 6.95 15.35 -9.96
CA PRO A 306 7.89 14.45 -9.33
C PRO A 306 9.23 15.14 -9.04
N ARG A 307 9.80 14.84 -7.88
CA ARG A 307 11.10 15.38 -7.48
C ARG A 307 12.23 14.61 -8.15
N LYS A 308 13.27 15.30 -8.61
CA LYS A 308 14.50 14.62 -9.01
C LYS A 308 15.22 14.08 -7.78
N THR A 309 16.13 13.12 -7.93
CA THR A 309 16.92 12.58 -6.80
C THR A 309 17.62 13.68 -6.00
N ALA A 310 18.13 14.72 -6.66
CA ALA A 310 18.77 15.87 -6.01
C ALA A 310 17.81 16.76 -5.18
N GLU A 311 16.49 16.63 -5.40
CA GLU A 311 15.44 17.36 -4.68
C GLU A 311 14.79 16.51 -3.57
N THR A 312 14.95 15.18 -3.63
CA THR A 312 14.45 14.27 -2.59
C THR A 312 15.36 14.32 -1.37
N ARG A 313 14.79 14.71 -0.23
CA ARG A 313 15.51 14.84 1.04
C ARG A 313 15.50 13.52 1.78
N GLN A 314 16.63 13.18 2.39
CA GLN A 314 16.66 12.16 3.43
C GLN A 314 16.05 12.73 4.70
N THR A 315 15.02 12.07 5.23
CA THR A 315 14.30 12.51 6.42
C THR A 315 14.37 11.46 7.53
N SER A 316 13.78 11.76 8.69
CA SER A 316 13.65 10.76 9.75
C SER A 316 12.48 9.79 9.53
N SER A 317 11.65 9.98 8.51
CA SER A 317 10.59 9.05 8.09
C SER A 317 10.88 8.48 6.68
N PRO A 318 11.96 7.69 6.51
CA PRO A 318 12.53 7.37 5.21
C PRO A 318 11.63 6.51 4.31
N SER A 319 10.64 5.81 4.84
CA SER A 319 9.66 5.06 4.03
C SER A 319 8.72 6.01 3.24
N MET A 320 8.71 7.30 3.56
CA MET A 320 7.95 8.36 2.88
C MET A 320 8.82 9.26 2.01
N ASP A 321 10.15 9.05 1.96
CA ASP A 321 11.08 9.82 1.12
C ASP A 321 10.96 9.42 -0.36
N ILE A 322 9.87 9.86 -0.99
CA ILE A 322 9.51 9.49 -2.36
C ILE A 322 9.60 10.69 -3.31
N SER A 323 10.08 10.42 -4.52
CA SER A 323 10.11 11.38 -5.62
C SER A 323 8.83 11.40 -6.44
N LYS A 324 8.28 10.21 -6.73
CA LYS A 324 7.09 9.97 -7.56
C LYS A 324 6.16 9.04 -6.80
N ALA A 325 4.92 9.48 -6.56
CA ALA A 325 3.94 8.67 -5.84
C ALA A 325 3.30 7.64 -6.79
N SER A 326 3.73 6.37 -6.70
CA SER A 326 3.36 5.36 -7.70
C SER A 326 1.86 5.14 -7.84
N ASN A 327 1.09 5.09 -6.76
CA ASN A 327 -0.36 4.84 -6.80
C ASN A 327 -1.18 6.10 -7.04
N PHE A 328 -0.56 7.27 -7.16
CA PHE A 328 -1.28 8.52 -7.41
C PHE A 328 -1.98 8.49 -8.78
N GLU A 329 -1.42 7.74 -9.75
CA GLU A 329 -2.06 7.47 -11.06
C GLU A 329 -3.48 6.89 -10.93
N ARG A 330 -3.72 6.02 -9.94
CA ARG A 330 -5.05 5.45 -9.70
C ARG A 330 -6.08 6.49 -9.29
N PHE A 331 -5.67 7.45 -8.46
CA PHE A 331 -6.56 8.54 -8.06
C PHE A 331 -6.79 9.52 -9.20
N ILE A 332 -5.76 9.84 -9.98
CA ILE A 332 -5.94 10.71 -11.16
C ILE A 332 -6.88 10.04 -12.17
N TYR A 333 -6.82 8.72 -12.37
CA TYR A 333 -7.77 7.99 -13.19
C TYR A 333 -9.22 8.16 -12.72
N ASP A 334 -9.49 8.03 -11.41
CA ASP A 334 -10.85 8.31 -10.90
C ASP A 334 -11.23 9.78 -11.03
N LEU A 335 -10.27 10.69 -10.79
CA LEU A 335 -10.48 12.14 -10.86
C LEU A 335 -10.86 12.59 -12.27
N THR A 336 -10.23 12.03 -13.31
CA THR A 336 -10.54 12.29 -14.72
C THR A 336 -11.80 11.57 -15.21
N GLY A 337 -12.60 11.00 -14.31
CA GLY A 337 -13.81 10.26 -14.68
C GLY A 337 -13.52 8.94 -15.40
N GLN A 338 -12.40 8.29 -15.06
CA GLN A 338 -11.94 7.03 -15.64
C GLN A 338 -11.57 7.14 -17.13
N ASP A 339 -11.20 8.34 -17.58
CA ASP A 339 -10.66 8.60 -18.91
C ASP A 339 -9.17 8.21 -18.97
N GLY A 340 -8.90 7.02 -19.50
CA GLY A 340 -7.54 6.50 -19.65
C GLY A 340 -6.69 7.27 -20.66
N ALA A 341 -7.30 7.87 -21.69
CA ALA A 341 -6.55 8.68 -22.66
C ALA A 341 -6.03 9.96 -22.00
N ARG A 342 -6.85 10.59 -21.14
CA ARG A 342 -6.43 11.75 -20.35
C ARG A 342 -5.32 11.42 -19.37
N VAL A 343 -5.39 10.29 -18.67
CA VAL A 343 -4.30 9.84 -17.78
C VAL A 343 -3.02 9.60 -18.57
N ALA A 344 -3.10 8.92 -19.72
CA ALA A 344 -1.94 8.67 -20.57
C ALA A 344 -1.27 9.96 -21.07
N GLU A 345 -2.06 11.01 -21.38
CA GLU A 345 -1.55 12.34 -21.72
C GLU A 345 -0.78 12.97 -20.55
N LEU A 346 -1.38 13.01 -19.35
CA LEU A 346 -0.75 13.57 -18.15
C LEU A 346 0.52 12.81 -17.77
N TRP A 347 0.51 11.48 -17.90
CA TRP A 347 1.67 10.65 -17.58
C TRP A 347 2.77 10.71 -18.63
N ARG A 348 2.48 11.08 -19.87
CA ARG A 348 3.51 11.33 -20.88
C ARG A 348 4.44 12.48 -20.48
N GLU A 349 3.86 13.55 -19.93
CA GLU A 349 4.62 14.70 -19.38
C GLU A 349 5.43 14.28 -18.15
N VAL A 350 4.85 13.48 -17.26
CA VAL A 350 5.55 12.99 -16.06
C VAL A 350 6.69 12.03 -16.41
N ASP A 351 6.45 11.11 -17.35
CA ASP A 351 7.41 10.09 -17.76
C ASP A 351 8.57 10.71 -18.59
N SER A 352 8.36 11.86 -19.23
CA SER A 352 9.42 12.67 -19.85
C SER A 352 10.21 13.55 -18.86
N GLY A 353 9.88 13.49 -17.57
CA GLY A 353 10.54 14.25 -16.50
C GLY A 353 9.94 15.64 -16.24
N GLY A 354 8.78 15.93 -16.84
CA GLY A 354 8.00 17.14 -16.63
C GLY A 354 7.01 17.05 -15.45
N ALA A 355 5.98 17.88 -15.54
CA ALA A 355 4.93 18.03 -14.54
C ALA A 355 3.59 18.27 -15.24
N PHE A 356 2.48 18.08 -14.53
CA PHE A 356 1.18 18.54 -14.99
C PHE A 356 0.51 19.43 -13.93
N SER A 357 -0.45 20.24 -14.39
CA SER A 357 -1.26 21.09 -13.51
C SER A 357 -2.75 20.87 -13.81
N LEU A 358 -3.53 20.68 -12.75
CA LEU A 358 -4.99 20.73 -12.76
C LEU A 358 -5.51 22.03 -12.13
N ALA A 359 -4.62 22.97 -11.77
CA ALA A 359 -4.99 24.23 -11.12
C ALA A 359 -6.05 24.97 -11.95
N GLY A 360 -7.11 25.47 -11.28
CA GLY A 360 -8.18 26.20 -11.93
C GLY A 360 -9.13 25.37 -12.80
N THR A 361 -8.95 24.05 -12.86
CA THR A 361 -9.89 23.14 -13.56
C THR A 361 -10.97 22.61 -12.62
N ASP A 362 -12.13 22.24 -13.17
CA ASP A 362 -13.19 21.57 -12.41
C ASP A 362 -12.75 20.23 -11.80
N LEU A 363 -11.74 19.58 -12.41
CA LEU A 363 -11.14 18.37 -11.87
C LEU A 363 -10.49 18.65 -10.51
N PHE A 364 -9.70 19.73 -10.39
CA PHE A 364 -9.05 20.04 -9.12
C PHE A 364 -10.05 20.44 -8.03
N ALA A 365 -11.12 21.14 -8.38
CA ALA A 365 -12.20 21.46 -7.43
C ALA A 365 -12.84 20.19 -6.82
N GLN A 366 -12.93 19.10 -7.59
CA GLN A 366 -13.48 17.82 -7.12
C GLN A 366 -12.60 17.12 -6.08
N VAL A 367 -11.29 17.38 -6.02
CA VAL A 367 -10.36 16.71 -5.11
C VAL A 367 -10.82 16.84 -3.65
N SER A 368 -11.15 18.05 -3.21
CA SER A 368 -11.69 18.28 -1.87
C SER A 368 -13.21 18.08 -1.82
N ALA A 369 -13.95 18.69 -2.76
CA ALA A 369 -15.42 18.74 -2.70
C ALA A 369 -16.09 17.36 -2.86
N ARG A 370 -15.58 16.54 -3.78
CA ARG A 370 -16.14 15.22 -4.07
C ARG A 370 -15.41 14.12 -3.32
N TYR A 371 -14.08 14.16 -3.29
CA TYR A 371 -13.26 13.04 -2.79
C TYR A 371 -12.80 13.21 -1.34
N GLY A 372 -12.96 14.39 -0.73
CA GLY A 372 -12.68 14.61 0.70
C GLY A 372 -11.19 14.66 1.04
N PHE A 373 -10.32 14.85 0.05
CA PHE A 373 -8.88 14.89 0.30
C PHE A 373 -8.44 16.21 0.94
N GLN A 374 -7.52 16.10 1.89
CA GLN A 374 -6.72 17.19 2.45
C GLN A 374 -5.26 16.73 2.54
N SER A 375 -4.34 17.66 2.75
CA SER A 375 -2.93 17.33 2.96
C SER A 375 -2.29 18.19 4.03
N GLY A 376 -1.18 17.68 4.56
CA GLY A 376 -0.30 18.40 5.46
C GLY A 376 1.14 17.98 5.25
N ARG A 377 2.06 18.85 5.68
CA ARG A 377 3.50 18.60 5.68
C ARG A 377 4.06 18.75 7.08
N SER A 378 4.93 17.83 7.48
CA SER A 378 5.64 17.90 8.75
C SER A 378 7.17 17.93 8.55
N THR A 379 7.87 18.62 9.45
CA THR A 379 9.33 18.64 9.51
C THR A 379 9.88 17.68 10.56
N HIS A 380 11.19 17.42 10.54
CA HIS A 380 11.86 16.64 11.58
C HIS A 380 11.61 17.17 12.99
N ALA A 381 11.59 18.50 13.16
CA ALA A 381 11.30 19.12 14.44
C ALA A 381 9.85 18.85 14.89
N ASP A 382 8.89 18.92 13.97
CA ASP A 382 7.48 18.63 14.23
C ASP A 382 7.31 17.17 14.68
N ARG A 383 7.88 16.21 13.94
CA ARG A 383 7.85 14.79 14.31
C ARG A 383 8.41 14.54 15.70
N LEU A 384 9.57 15.10 16.03
CA LEU A 384 10.16 14.93 17.36
C LEU A 384 9.28 15.52 18.46
N ASN A 385 8.62 16.66 18.19
CA ASN A 385 7.69 17.26 19.12
C ASN A 385 6.42 16.42 19.30
N THR A 386 5.86 15.88 18.21
CA THR A 386 4.70 14.97 18.24
C THR A 386 5.03 13.69 19.01
N ILE A 387 6.19 13.06 18.76
CA ILE A 387 6.64 11.86 19.50
C ILE A 387 6.73 12.14 21.01
N ARG A 388 7.34 13.28 21.40
CA ARG A 388 7.40 13.69 22.81
C ARG A 388 6.01 13.92 23.39
N THR A 389 5.13 14.59 22.65
CA THR A 389 3.76 14.86 23.08
C THR A 389 2.97 13.57 23.28
N CYS A 390 3.06 12.60 22.36
CA CYS A 390 2.42 11.29 22.48
C CYS A 390 2.91 10.53 23.71
N ARG A 391 4.22 10.55 23.95
CA ARG A 391 4.80 9.90 25.13
C ARG A 391 4.37 10.59 26.43
N ASP A 392 4.48 11.91 26.50
CA ASP A 392 4.33 12.66 27.75
C ASP A 392 2.84 12.83 28.14
N ARG A 393 1.93 12.97 27.16
CA ARG A 393 0.49 13.14 27.43
C ARG A 393 -0.31 11.85 27.39
N HIS A 394 0.04 10.93 26.50
CA HIS A 394 -0.76 9.72 26.25
C HIS A 394 -0.04 8.44 26.67
N SER A 395 1.16 8.53 27.28
CA SER A 395 1.99 7.37 27.64
C SER A 395 2.24 6.42 26.47
N ARG A 396 2.24 6.96 25.25
CA ARG A 396 2.30 6.19 24.01
C ARG A 396 3.48 6.63 23.17
N LEU A 397 4.42 5.71 22.94
CA LEU A 397 5.49 5.93 21.98
C LEU A 397 4.97 5.64 20.57
N VAL A 398 5.22 6.58 19.66
CA VAL A 398 4.94 6.45 18.23
C VAL A 398 6.24 6.60 17.46
N ASP A 399 6.33 5.97 16.29
CA ASP A 399 7.47 6.14 15.40
C ASP A 399 7.36 7.46 14.62
N THR A 400 8.41 7.79 13.86
CA THR A 400 8.48 9.02 13.07
C THR A 400 7.43 9.11 11.97
N HIS A 401 7.02 7.98 11.37
CA HIS A 401 6.00 7.99 10.33
C HIS A 401 4.62 8.21 10.95
N THR A 402 4.29 7.55 12.06
CA THR A 402 3.00 7.78 12.77
C THR A 402 2.89 9.22 13.31
N ALA A 403 4.02 9.89 13.55
CA ALA A 403 4.09 11.27 14.03
C ALA A 403 3.97 12.35 12.93
N ASP A 404 4.18 11.99 11.65
CA ASP A 404 3.85 12.84 10.50
C ASP A 404 2.33 12.97 10.36
#